data_AF-A0A8B7WGC0-F1
#
_entry.id   AF-A0A8B7WGC0-F1
#
_cell.length_a   1.000
_cell.length_b   1.000
_cell.length_c   1.000
_cell.angle_alpha   90.00
_cell.angle_beta   90.00
_cell.angle_gamma   90.00
#
_symmetry.space_group_name_H-M   'P 1'
#
loop_
_entity.id
_entity.type
_entity.pdbx_description
1 polymer ?
#
loop_
_entity_poly.entity_id
_entity_poly.type
_entity_poly.pdbx_seq_one_letter_code
_entity_poly.pdbx_strand_id
1 'polypeptide(L)'
;MPACCSWNEIFQYETNKVTRIQSTNYGSIKWVLHVIVFSYVSFALVSDKLYQRKEPVISSVHTKVKGIAEVREEIMQDGMKKSVHSVFDTADYTFLLQGNSFFVMTNFLKTEGQEQGLCPEYPTRRTLCSSDRGCKKGWMDPQSKGIQTGRCIAYKGSQKTCEVSAWCPTEAVEDPPRPALLSSAENFTVLIKNNIDFPGHNYTTRNILPNLNITCTFHKTQNPQCPIFRLGDIFWETGDNFSDVAIQGGIMGIEIYWDCNLDSWSHHCHPKYSFRRLDDKSTNESLYPGYNFR
;
A
#
# COMPACT_ATOMS: atom_id res chain seq x y z
N MET A 1 19.02 58.94 -40.65
CA MET A 1 18.87 57.72 -41.48
C MET A 1 17.41 57.30 -41.43
N PRO A 2 16.54 57.88 -42.28
CA PRO A 2 15.11 57.58 -42.25
C PRO A 2 14.72 56.48 -43.24
N ALA A 3 13.82 55.61 -42.79
CA ALA A 3 12.95 54.70 -43.55
C ALA A 3 13.60 53.76 -44.58
N CYS A 4 14.19 52.67 -44.10
CA CYS A 4 14.67 51.54 -44.90
C CYS A 4 13.58 50.48 -45.19
N CYS A 5 12.30 50.81 -44.97
CA CYS A 5 11.17 49.92 -45.25
C CYS A 5 10.24 50.58 -46.26
N SER A 6 10.16 50.03 -47.45
CA SER A 6 9.18 50.42 -48.46
C SER A 6 7.86 49.72 -48.21
N TRP A 7 6.73 50.41 -48.36
CA TRP A 7 5.39 49.78 -48.26
C TRP A 7 5.22 48.60 -49.23
N ASN A 8 6.02 48.55 -50.30
CA ASN A 8 6.01 47.47 -51.27
C ASN A 8 6.73 46.20 -50.80
N GLU A 9 7.62 46.29 -49.81
CA GLU A 9 8.31 45.13 -49.22
C GLU A 9 7.40 44.34 -48.28
N ILE A 10 6.38 44.99 -47.69
CA ILE A 10 5.36 44.34 -46.84
C ILE A 10 4.52 43.34 -47.65
N PHE A 11 4.39 43.55 -48.96
CA PHE A 11 3.63 42.69 -49.87
C PHE A 11 4.52 41.76 -50.71
N GLN A 12 5.81 41.63 -50.37
CA GLN A 12 6.69 40.67 -51.04
C GLN A 12 6.40 39.24 -50.56
N TYR A 13 6.17 38.35 -51.53
CA TYR A 13 6.01 36.93 -51.32
C TYR A 13 6.99 36.17 -52.19
N GLU A 14 7.90 35.43 -51.56
CA GLU A 14 8.86 34.58 -52.25
C GLU A 14 8.32 33.15 -52.35
N THR A 15 8.56 32.51 -53.51
CA THR A 15 8.22 31.11 -53.75
C THR A 15 9.43 30.33 -54.23
N ASN A 16 9.50 29.07 -53.83
CA ASN A 16 10.53 28.17 -54.32
C ASN A 16 10.28 27.87 -55.81
N LYS A 17 11.29 28.11 -56.65
CA LYS A 17 11.27 27.65 -58.03
C LYS A 17 11.37 26.12 -58.05
N VAL A 18 10.36 25.46 -58.62
CA VAL A 18 10.28 23.99 -58.68
C VAL A 18 10.20 23.51 -60.13
N THR A 19 10.84 22.37 -60.44
CA THR A 19 10.74 21.69 -61.73
C THR A 19 9.92 20.41 -61.60
N ARG A 20 8.88 20.25 -62.42
CA ARG A 20 8.00 19.07 -62.39
C ARG A 20 8.55 17.95 -63.27
N ILE A 21 8.87 16.81 -62.69
CA ILE A 21 9.31 15.60 -63.41
C ILE A 21 8.11 14.68 -63.64
N GLN A 22 7.81 14.35 -64.90
CA GLN A 22 6.74 13.42 -65.27
C GLN A 22 7.32 12.01 -65.45
N SER A 23 7.24 11.19 -64.40
CA SER A 23 7.72 9.80 -64.41
C SER A 23 6.82 8.91 -63.55
N THR A 24 6.43 7.75 -64.09
CA THR A 24 5.61 6.76 -63.37
C THR A 24 6.33 6.25 -62.11
N ASN A 25 7.62 5.92 -62.18
CA ASN A 25 8.38 5.38 -61.05
C ASN A 25 8.47 6.36 -59.87
N TYR A 26 8.95 7.58 -60.09
CA TYR A 26 9.03 8.61 -59.04
C TYR A 26 7.63 9.00 -58.50
N GLY A 27 6.61 9.02 -59.35
CA GLY A 27 5.23 9.25 -58.93
C GLY A 27 4.72 8.16 -57.98
N SER A 28 4.88 6.89 -58.35
CA SER A 28 4.46 5.76 -57.53
C SER A 28 5.20 5.71 -56.19
N ILE A 29 6.53 5.88 -56.19
CA ILE A 29 7.32 5.89 -54.95
C ILE A 29 6.86 7.02 -54.02
N LYS A 30 6.68 8.24 -54.56
CA LYS A 30 6.19 9.39 -53.80
C LYS A 30 4.84 9.10 -53.13
N TRP A 31 3.87 8.56 -53.90
CA TRP A 31 2.54 8.27 -53.37
C TRP A 31 2.54 7.13 -52.36
N VAL A 32 3.32 6.07 -52.59
CA VAL A 32 3.48 4.98 -51.62
C VAL A 32 4.03 5.50 -50.30
N LEU A 33 5.09 6.33 -50.34
CA LEU A 33 5.65 6.94 -49.13
C LEU A 33 4.64 7.84 -48.42
N HIS A 34 3.88 8.66 -49.16
CA HIS A 34 2.81 9.47 -48.58
C HIS A 34 1.73 8.61 -47.91
N VAL A 35 1.31 7.51 -48.53
CA VAL A 35 0.32 6.59 -47.95
C VAL A 35 0.84 5.91 -46.69
N ILE A 36 2.10 5.48 -46.67
CA ILE A 36 2.73 4.88 -45.48
C ILE A 36 2.79 5.88 -44.32
N VAL A 37 3.26 7.10 -44.60
CA VAL A 37 3.33 8.15 -43.57
C VAL A 37 1.93 8.51 -43.08
N PHE A 38 0.97 8.66 -43.99
CA PHE A 38 -0.42 8.96 -43.64
C PHE A 38 -1.03 7.85 -42.78
N SER A 39 -0.85 6.57 -43.15
CA SER A 39 -1.40 5.45 -42.39
C SER A 39 -0.80 5.36 -41.00
N TYR A 40 0.52 5.61 -40.86
CA TYR A 40 1.19 5.65 -39.56
C TYR A 40 0.65 6.77 -38.67
N VAL A 41 0.52 7.98 -39.21
CA VAL A 41 -0.02 9.14 -38.47
C VAL A 41 -1.48 8.87 -38.06
N SER A 42 -2.31 8.33 -38.95
CA SER A 42 -3.69 7.94 -38.62
C SER A 42 -3.74 6.86 -37.55
N PHE A 43 -2.87 5.84 -37.63
CA PHE A 43 -2.79 4.79 -36.62
C PHE A 43 -2.39 5.34 -35.25
N ALA A 44 -1.35 6.17 -35.17
CA ALA A 44 -0.91 6.77 -33.91
C ALA A 44 -1.98 7.71 -33.32
N LEU A 45 -2.66 8.50 -34.16
CA LEU A 45 -3.75 9.38 -33.75
C LEU A 45 -4.90 8.61 -33.08
N VAL A 46 -5.26 7.45 -33.63
CA VAL A 46 -6.37 6.61 -33.13
C VAL A 46 -5.94 5.73 -31.95
N SER A 47 -4.79 5.07 -32.03
CA SER A 47 -4.29 4.15 -30.99
C SER A 47 -4.05 4.88 -29.67
N ASP A 48 -3.31 5.99 -29.72
CA ASP A 48 -2.92 6.74 -28.51
C ASP A 48 -3.95 7.83 -28.15
N LYS A 49 -5.03 7.92 -28.94
CA LYS A 49 -6.10 8.93 -28.85
C LYS A 49 -5.55 10.35 -28.77
N LEU A 50 -4.57 10.69 -29.62
CA LEU A 50 -3.90 12.02 -29.61
C LEU A 50 -4.85 13.17 -29.97
N TYR A 51 -6.01 12.86 -30.53
CA TYR A 51 -7.07 13.84 -30.78
C TYR A 51 -7.81 14.27 -29.50
N GLN A 52 -7.60 13.58 -28.37
CA GLN A 52 -8.21 13.87 -27.08
C GLN A 52 -7.26 14.67 -26.18
N ARG A 53 -7.81 15.62 -25.42
CA ARG A 53 -7.11 16.24 -24.30
C ARG A 53 -7.17 15.29 -23.10
N LYS A 54 -6.02 14.90 -22.57
CA LYS A 54 -5.91 14.03 -21.38
C LYS A 54 -5.79 14.88 -20.11
N GLU A 55 -6.42 14.43 -19.03
CA GLU A 55 -6.39 15.06 -17.72
C GLU A 55 -6.12 14.01 -16.63
N PRO A 56 -5.26 14.28 -15.64
CA PRO A 56 -5.10 13.39 -14.50
C PRO A 56 -6.35 13.41 -13.61
N VAL A 57 -6.62 12.29 -12.95
CA VAL A 57 -7.78 12.13 -12.09
C VAL A 57 -7.51 12.63 -10.67
N ILE A 58 -8.47 13.33 -10.07
CA ILE A 58 -8.50 13.60 -8.63
C ILE A 58 -9.31 12.49 -7.97
N SER A 59 -8.74 11.80 -7.00
CA SER A 59 -9.36 10.62 -6.36
C SER A 59 -9.57 10.83 -4.87
N SER A 60 -10.71 10.36 -4.37
CA SER A 60 -11.01 10.23 -2.94
C SER A 60 -11.40 8.78 -2.63
N VAL A 61 -10.78 8.21 -1.60
CA VAL A 61 -10.98 6.81 -1.20
C VAL A 61 -11.50 6.74 0.23
N HIS A 62 -12.49 5.88 0.45
CA HIS A 62 -12.99 5.52 1.77
C HIS A 62 -13.13 4.01 1.87
N THR A 63 -12.45 3.41 2.85
CA THR A 63 -12.45 1.97 3.07
C THR A 63 -13.28 1.58 4.28
N LYS A 64 -13.90 0.40 4.23
CA LYS A 64 -14.58 -0.20 5.38
C LYS A 64 -14.28 -1.69 5.43
N VAL A 65 -13.56 -2.11 6.48
CA VAL A 65 -13.29 -3.52 6.75
C VAL A 65 -14.46 -4.10 7.55
N LYS A 66 -14.77 -5.37 7.31
CA LYS A 66 -15.76 -6.16 8.07
C LYS A 66 -15.26 -7.58 8.26
N GLY A 67 -15.42 -8.08 9.48
CA GLY A 67 -14.97 -9.40 9.89
C GLY A 67 -14.98 -9.52 11.41
N ILE A 68 -15.05 -10.74 11.90
CA ILE A 68 -14.97 -11.05 13.33
C ILE A 68 -13.99 -12.20 13.46
N ALA A 69 -13.06 -12.11 14.42
CA ALA A 69 -12.15 -13.20 14.74
C ALA A 69 -12.32 -13.62 16.20
N GLU A 70 -12.28 -14.93 16.43
CA GLU A 70 -12.20 -15.53 17.76
C GLU A 70 -10.76 -15.97 18.00
N VAL A 71 -10.20 -15.59 19.14
CA VAL A 71 -8.86 -15.99 19.57
C VAL A 71 -8.98 -16.71 20.92
N ARG A 72 -8.33 -17.87 21.01
CA ARG A 72 -8.21 -18.66 22.24
C ARG A 72 -6.75 -18.75 22.61
N GLU A 73 -6.35 -18.03 23.65
CA GLU A 73 -5.00 -18.08 24.18
C GLU A 73 -4.97 -18.80 25.53
N GLU A 74 -3.98 -19.65 25.73
CA GLU A 74 -3.64 -20.15 27.06
C GLU A 74 -2.60 -19.22 27.69
N ILE A 75 -3.03 -18.34 28.58
CA ILE A 75 -2.14 -17.43 29.30
C ILE A 75 -1.75 -18.08 30.63
N MET A 76 -0.46 -18.10 30.95
CA MET A 76 0.03 -18.41 32.29
C MET A 76 -0.09 -17.15 33.16
N GLN A 77 -1.10 -17.10 34.01
CA GLN A 77 -1.20 -16.10 35.09
C GLN A 77 -0.97 -16.82 36.42
N ASP A 78 0.01 -16.35 37.19
CA ASP A 78 0.31 -16.82 38.55
C ASP A 78 0.51 -18.34 38.68
N GLY A 79 1.13 -18.97 37.67
CA GLY A 79 1.37 -20.41 37.63
C GLY A 79 0.16 -21.27 37.23
N MET A 80 -1.02 -20.67 37.02
CA MET A 80 -2.20 -21.34 36.47
C MET A 80 -2.36 -21.06 34.98
N LYS A 81 -2.67 -22.11 34.20
CA LYS A 81 -3.10 -21.99 32.81
C LYS A 81 -4.54 -21.48 32.78
N LYS A 82 -4.73 -20.25 32.31
CA LYS A 82 -6.05 -19.66 32.08
C LYS A 82 -6.28 -19.55 30.59
N SER A 83 -7.30 -20.24 30.08
CA SER A 83 -7.75 -20.05 28.70
C SER A 83 -8.52 -18.73 28.63
N VAL A 84 -7.96 -17.74 27.96
CA VAL A 84 -8.62 -16.48 27.67
C VAL A 84 -9.26 -16.60 26.29
N HIS A 85 -10.58 -16.44 26.29
CA HIS A 85 -11.38 -16.34 25.08
C HIS A 85 -11.59 -14.87 24.76
N SER A 86 -11.27 -14.46 23.54
CA SER A 86 -11.42 -13.08 23.11
C SER A 86 -12.00 -13.02 21.71
N VAL A 87 -12.88 -12.06 21.49
CA VAL A 87 -13.50 -11.78 20.20
C VAL A 87 -13.00 -10.41 19.75
N PHE A 88 -12.49 -10.35 18.53
CA PHE A 88 -12.00 -9.13 17.89
C PHE A 88 -12.96 -8.72 16.79
N ASP A 89 -13.46 -7.49 16.87
CA ASP A 89 -14.28 -6.88 15.83
C ASP A 89 -13.54 -5.76 15.10
N THR A 90 -14.23 -5.10 14.16
CA THR A 90 -13.64 -4.03 13.34
C THR A 90 -13.03 -2.89 14.16
N ALA A 91 -13.56 -2.57 15.34
CA ALA A 91 -13.00 -1.53 16.19
C ALA A 91 -11.67 -1.94 16.84
N ASP A 92 -11.41 -3.24 17.00
CA ASP A 92 -10.21 -3.75 17.68
C ASP A 92 -9.02 -3.92 16.72
N TYR A 93 -9.26 -4.49 15.53
CA TYR A 93 -8.19 -4.81 14.58
C TYR A 93 -7.95 -3.74 13.51
N THR A 94 -8.79 -2.71 13.41
CA THR A 94 -8.57 -1.57 12.51
C THR A 94 -8.25 -0.30 13.28
N PHE A 95 -7.28 0.45 12.77
CA PHE A 95 -6.97 1.78 13.27
C PHE A 95 -7.45 2.83 12.29
N LEU A 96 -7.99 3.94 12.80
CA LEU A 96 -8.45 5.06 12.01
C LEU A 96 -7.26 5.81 11.38
N LEU A 97 -6.78 5.31 10.25
CA LEU A 97 -5.89 6.04 9.38
C LEU A 97 -6.73 6.99 8.53
N GLN A 98 -6.54 8.30 8.69
CA GLN A 98 -7.09 9.27 7.75
C GLN A 98 -6.33 9.15 6.42
N GLY A 99 -6.96 8.59 5.38
CA GLY A 99 -6.39 8.59 4.02
C GLY A 99 -6.73 7.40 3.13
N ASN A 100 -5.88 7.17 2.12
CA ASN A 100 -6.00 6.14 1.07
C ASN A 100 -5.51 4.75 1.51
N SER A 101 -5.45 4.49 2.81
CA SER A 101 -4.86 3.26 3.38
C SER A 101 -5.65 2.79 4.60
N PHE A 102 -5.61 1.50 4.87
CA PHE A 102 -6.21 0.89 6.05
C PHE A 102 -5.27 -0.15 6.65
N PHE A 103 -5.44 -0.42 7.94
CA PHE A 103 -4.67 -1.43 8.65
C PHE A 103 -5.59 -2.57 9.12
N VAL A 104 -5.08 -3.79 9.08
CA VAL A 104 -5.75 -4.99 9.62
C VAL A 104 -4.73 -5.74 10.46
N MET A 105 -5.01 -5.87 11.76
CA MET A 105 -4.21 -6.68 12.67
C MET A 105 -4.37 -8.18 12.35
N THR A 106 -3.26 -8.87 12.15
CA THR A 106 -3.22 -10.33 11.90
C THR A 106 -2.59 -11.12 13.06
N ASN A 107 -1.76 -10.46 13.84
CA ASN A 107 -1.07 -11.03 14.99
C ASN A 107 -0.82 -9.93 16.02
N PHE A 108 -0.72 -10.30 17.29
CA PHE A 108 -0.41 -9.35 18.36
C PHE A 108 0.40 -10.01 19.46
N LEU A 109 1.15 -9.18 20.19
CA LEU A 109 1.80 -9.51 21.45
C LEU A 109 1.37 -8.44 22.45
N LYS A 110 0.88 -8.86 23.62
CA LYS A 110 0.41 -7.95 24.66
C LYS A 110 1.19 -8.14 25.95
N THR A 111 1.58 -7.03 26.58
CA THR A 111 2.14 -7.02 27.94
C THR A 111 1.14 -6.33 28.85
N GLU A 112 0.47 -7.08 29.71
CA GLU A 112 -0.56 -6.56 30.62
C GLU A 112 0.05 -6.06 31.95
N GLY A 113 -0.66 -5.17 32.63
CA GLY A 113 -0.30 -4.73 33.98
C GLY A 113 0.92 -3.80 34.04
N GLN A 114 1.22 -3.08 32.96
CA GLN A 114 2.33 -2.14 32.95
C GLN A 114 2.06 -0.91 33.80
N GLU A 115 2.96 -0.63 34.75
CA GLU A 115 2.98 0.56 35.60
C GLU A 115 4.35 1.25 35.56
N GLN A 116 4.41 2.55 35.83
CA GLN A 116 5.69 3.25 35.90
C GLN A 116 6.43 2.85 37.17
N GLY A 117 7.62 2.27 37.03
CA GLY A 117 8.35 1.75 38.18
C GLY A 117 9.81 1.45 37.89
N LEU A 118 10.42 0.74 38.84
CA LEU A 118 11.76 0.17 38.70
C LEU A 118 11.63 -1.34 38.57
N CYS A 119 12.12 -1.90 37.47
CA CYS A 119 12.07 -3.33 37.22
C CYS A 119 13.31 -3.82 36.48
N PRO A 120 13.62 -5.12 36.56
CA PRO A 120 14.66 -5.71 35.74
C PRO A 120 14.24 -5.70 34.27
N GLU A 121 15.13 -5.31 33.37
CA GLU A 121 14.90 -5.37 31.94
C GLU A 121 14.85 -6.83 31.43
N TYR A 122 14.12 -7.08 30.33
CA TYR A 122 14.04 -8.41 29.72
C TYR A 122 15.44 -8.95 29.33
N PRO A 123 15.76 -10.22 29.62
CA PRO A 123 17.09 -10.78 29.39
C PRO A 123 17.39 -10.98 27.90
N THR A 124 18.27 -10.14 27.37
CA THR A 124 18.86 -10.24 26.04
C THR A 124 20.38 -10.25 26.16
N ARG A 125 21.11 -10.63 25.10
CA ARG A 125 22.58 -10.64 25.11
C ARG A 125 23.22 -9.30 25.54
N ARG A 126 22.51 -8.18 25.37
CA ARG A 126 22.99 -6.83 25.72
C ARG A 126 22.57 -6.36 27.11
N THR A 127 21.45 -6.86 27.64
CA THR A 127 20.89 -6.40 28.93
C THR A 127 21.33 -7.28 30.10
N LEU A 128 21.92 -8.45 29.83
CA LEU A 128 22.52 -9.32 30.84
C LEU A 128 23.69 -8.64 31.53
N CYS A 129 23.70 -8.70 32.86
CA CYS A 129 24.76 -8.16 33.70
C CYS A 129 25.20 -9.20 34.73
N SER A 130 26.47 -9.16 35.13
CA SER A 130 26.99 -9.99 36.23
C SER A 130 27.15 -9.20 37.53
N SER A 131 27.40 -7.89 37.44
CA SER A 131 27.58 -6.97 38.56
C SER A 131 27.09 -5.57 38.21
N ASP A 132 26.85 -4.74 39.23
CA ASP A 132 26.39 -3.36 39.09
C ASP A 132 27.31 -2.50 38.20
N ARG A 133 28.61 -2.83 38.13
CA ARG A 133 29.57 -2.14 37.24
C ARG A 133 29.23 -2.27 35.75
N GLY A 134 28.45 -3.29 35.37
CA GLY A 134 27.99 -3.48 34.00
C GLY A 134 26.84 -2.55 33.59
N CYS A 135 26.15 -1.95 34.56
CA CYS A 135 25.01 -1.08 34.33
C CYS A 135 25.44 0.38 34.54
N LYS A 136 25.10 1.27 33.61
CA LYS A 136 25.50 2.68 33.67
C LYS A 136 24.30 3.54 34.08
N LYS A 137 24.43 4.24 35.21
CA LYS A 137 23.38 5.14 35.70
C LYS A 137 23.11 6.26 34.68
N GLY A 138 21.83 6.45 34.34
CA GLY A 138 21.37 7.47 33.39
C GLY A 138 21.62 7.13 31.92
N TRP A 139 22.06 5.91 31.61
CA TRP A 139 22.28 5.49 30.23
C TRP A 139 20.95 5.13 29.55
N MET A 140 20.83 5.54 28.28
CA MET A 140 19.67 5.29 27.41
C MET A 140 20.19 4.63 26.13
N ASP A 141 19.78 3.38 25.89
CA ASP A 141 20.06 2.63 24.65
C ASP A 141 18.79 2.63 23.80
N PRO A 142 18.85 2.91 22.49
CA PRO A 142 17.71 2.76 21.58
C PRO A 142 17.04 1.37 21.62
N GLN A 143 17.76 0.31 21.98
CA GLN A 143 17.21 -1.03 22.13
C GLN A 143 16.69 -1.33 23.54
N SER A 144 17.05 -0.52 24.54
CA SER A 144 16.55 -0.62 25.90
C SER A 144 15.16 -0.02 26.02
N LYS A 145 14.35 -0.56 26.93
CA LYS A 145 12.97 -0.10 27.17
C LYS A 145 12.87 1.02 28.21
N GLY A 146 13.99 1.46 28.79
CA GLY A 146 13.97 2.51 29.81
C GLY A 146 15.35 3.07 30.16
N ILE A 147 15.40 3.87 31.24
CA ILE A 147 16.61 4.54 31.71
C ILE A 147 17.29 3.67 32.76
N GLN A 148 18.56 3.31 32.56
CA GLN A 148 19.29 2.47 33.51
C GLN A 148 19.57 3.19 34.84
N THR A 149 19.33 2.51 35.96
CA THR A 149 19.62 3.05 37.31
C THR A 149 21.08 2.82 37.72
N GLY A 150 21.77 1.87 37.09
CA GLY A 150 23.13 1.43 37.42
C GLY A 150 23.20 0.22 38.35
N ARG A 151 22.08 -0.44 38.65
CA ARG A 151 22.02 -1.66 39.48
C ARG A 151 21.78 -2.90 38.63
N CYS A 152 22.40 -4.01 39.00
CA CYS A 152 22.25 -5.32 38.37
C CYS A 152 21.42 -6.24 39.28
N ILE A 153 20.16 -6.46 38.92
CA ILE A 153 19.18 -7.17 39.75
C ILE A 153 18.76 -8.50 39.11
N ALA A 154 18.21 -9.42 39.89
CA ALA A 154 17.77 -10.71 39.38
C ALA A 154 16.45 -10.56 38.62
N TYR A 155 16.39 -11.10 37.40
CA TYR A 155 15.15 -11.21 36.62
C TYR A 155 14.41 -12.51 36.94
N LYS A 156 15.08 -13.66 36.75
CA LYS A 156 14.54 -15.00 37.05
C LYS A 156 15.66 -16.00 37.33
N GLY A 157 15.60 -16.67 38.49
CA GLY A 157 16.61 -17.67 38.88
C GLY A 157 18.01 -17.07 38.95
N SER A 158 18.96 -17.60 38.16
CA SER A 158 20.34 -17.12 38.10
C SER A 158 20.57 -15.96 37.10
N GLN A 159 19.58 -15.60 36.28
CA GLN A 159 19.70 -14.54 35.29
C GLN A 159 19.55 -13.16 35.96
N LYS A 160 20.54 -12.30 35.75
CA LYS A 160 20.55 -10.91 36.22
C LYS A 160 20.59 -9.93 35.05
N THR A 161 19.81 -8.87 35.15
CA THR A 161 19.73 -7.80 34.15
C THR A 161 19.78 -6.43 34.83
N CYS A 162 20.09 -5.40 34.05
CA CYS A 162 20.13 -4.05 34.58
C CYS A 162 18.72 -3.59 34.99
N GLU A 163 18.63 -2.92 36.14
CA GLU A 163 17.41 -2.25 36.61
C GLU A 163 17.20 -0.98 35.78
N VAL A 164 15.97 -0.82 35.28
CA VAL A 164 15.55 0.32 34.46
C VAL A 164 14.36 1.01 35.10
N SER A 165 14.31 2.33 34.94
CA SER A 165 13.09 3.12 35.16
C SER A 165 12.31 3.15 33.86
N ALA A 166 11.18 2.44 33.84
CA ALA A 166 10.39 2.15 32.65
C ALA A 166 8.93 1.82 32.99
N TRP A 167 8.15 1.44 31.97
CA TRP A 167 6.90 0.70 32.15
C TRP A 167 7.22 -0.75 32.53
N CYS A 168 6.74 -1.16 33.70
CA CYS A 168 7.07 -2.40 34.38
C CYS A 168 5.82 -3.29 34.52
N PRO A 169 5.87 -4.58 34.16
CA PRO A 169 7.05 -5.30 33.63
C PRO A 169 7.42 -4.84 32.21
N THR A 170 8.73 -4.85 31.91
CA THR A 170 9.19 -4.52 30.56
C THR A 170 8.69 -5.54 29.55
N GLU A 171 8.31 -5.07 28.37
CA GLU A 171 7.89 -5.92 27.26
C GLU A 171 8.94 -7.00 26.94
N ALA A 172 8.48 -8.24 26.77
CA ALA A 172 9.32 -9.36 26.38
C ALA A 172 9.77 -9.23 24.92
N VAL A 173 11.05 -9.52 24.66
CA VAL A 173 11.55 -9.60 23.28
C VAL A 173 11.30 -11.02 22.78
N GLU A 174 10.06 -11.30 22.39
CA GLU A 174 9.61 -12.59 21.90
C GLU A 174 9.37 -12.56 20.39
N ASP A 175 9.60 -13.70 19.75
CA ASP A 175 9.20 -13.90 18.36
C ASP A 175 7.67 -13.90 18.25
N PRO A 176 7.10 -13.36 17.16
CA PRO A 176 5.66 -13.36 16.97
C PRO A 176 5.10 -14.80 16.98
N PRO A 177 3.91 -15.03 17.57
CA PRO A 177 3.31 -16.35 17.64
C PRO A 177 3.17 -17.01 16.27
N ARG A 178 3.47 -18.32 16.20
CA ARG A 178 3.32 -19.16 15.02
C ARG A 178 2.48 -20.39 15.38
N PRO A 179 1.28 -20.59 14.79
CA PRO A 179 0.63 -19.77 13.75
C PRO A 179 0.14 -18.41 14.26
N ALA A 180 -0.17 -17.49 13.34
CA ALA A 180 -0.71 -16.17 13.66
C ALA A 180 -2.07 -16.27 14.37
N LEU A 181 -2.28 -15.42 15.38
CA LEU A 181 -3.47 -15.46 16.24
C LEU A 181 -4.77 -15.15 15.49
N LEU A 182 -4.78 -14.16 14.58
CA LEU A 182 -5.95 -13.78 13.78
C LEU A 182 -5.87 -14.34 12.36
N SER A 183 -5.59 -15.63 12.21
CA SER A 183 -5.62 -16.31 10.90
C SER A 183 -6.97 -16.19 10.18
N SER A 184 -8.08 -16.12 10.94
CA SER A 184 -9.44 -15.86 10.43
C SER A 184 -9.58 -14.56 9.63
N ALA A 185 -8.64 -13.61 9.79
CA ALA A 185 -8.61 -12.37 9.04
C ALA A 185 -8.51 -12.58 7.51
N GLU A 186 -8.04 -13.73 7.05
CA GLU A 186 -8.05 -14.11 5.62
C GLU A 186 -9.47 -14.00 5.02
N ASN A 187 -10.51 -14.27 5.82
CA ASN A 187 -11.91 -14.23 5.41
C ASN A 187 -12.57 -12.87 5.58
N PHE A 188 -11.84 -11.86 6.04
CA PHE A 188 -12.40 -10.52 6.19
C PHE A 188 -12.64 -9.89 4.83
N THR A 189 -13.62 -8.99 4.80
CA THR A 189 -14.02 -8.27 3.60
C THR A 189 -13.70 -6.79 3.73
N VAL A 190 -13.29 -6.18 2.63
CA VAL A 190 -13.01 -4.75 2.53
C VAL A 190 -13.87 -4.16 1.43
N LEU A 191 -14.71 -3.20 1.80
CA LEU A 191 -15.44 -2.36 0.85
C LEU A 191 -14.61 -1.11 0.56
N ILE A 192 -14.27 -0.89 -0.71
CA ILE A 192 -13.55 0.30 -1.16
C ILE A 192 -14.52 1.21 -1.92
N LYS A 193 -14.78 2.40 -1.39
CA LYS A 193 -15.51 3.46 -2.09
C LYS A 193 -14.50 4.41 -2.69
N ASN A 194 -14.50 4.54 -4.01
CA ASN A 194 -13.63 5.47 -4.71
C ASN A 194 -14.48 6.41 -5.58
N ASN A 195 -14.35 7.71 -5.31
CA ASN A 195 -14.91 8.77 -6.12
C ASN A 195 -13.77 9.42 -6.91
N ILE A 196 -14.01 9.68 -8.18
CA ILE A 196 -13.06 10.31 -9.08
C ILE A 196 -13.66 11.53 -9.75
N ASP A 197 -12.83 12.53 -10.00
CA ASP A 197 -13.21 13.78 -10.62
C ASP A 197 -12.17 14.22 -11.67
N PHE A 198 -12.67 14.63 -12.83
CA PHE A 198 -11.91 15.29 -13.90
C PHE A 198 -12.42 16.73 -14.02
N PRO A 199 -11.84 17.70 -13.28
CA PRO A 199 -12.41 19.03 -13.17
C PRO A 199 -12.38 19.82 -14.49
N GLY A 200 -11.35 19.64 -15.32
CA GLY A 200 -11.24 20.24 -16.64
C GLY A 200 -12.29 19.72 -17.63
N HIS A 201 -12.73 18.48 -17.46
CA HIS A 201 -13.83 17.88 -18.23
C HIS A 201 -15.21 17.98 -17.56
N ASN A 202 -15.29 18.52 -16.34
CA ASN A 202 -16.50 18.59 -15.52
C ASN A 202 -17.22 17.23 -15.41
N TYR A 203 -16.45 16.17 -15.13
CA TYR A 203 -16.94 14.80 -15.05
C TYR A 203 -16.56 14.16 -13.73
N THR A 204 -17.57 13.79 -12.93
CA THR A 204 -17.41 13.09 -11.66
C THR A 204 -18.09 11.72 -11.75
N THR A 205 -17.40 10.68 -11.30
CA THR A 205 -17.98 9.33 -11.21
C THR A 205 -17.44 8.57 -10.00
N ARG A 206 -17.93 7.36 -9.78
CA ARG A 206 -17.56 6.49 -8.66
C ARG A 206 -17.55 5.04 -9.09
N ASN A 207 -16.80 4.21 -8.36
CA ASN A 207 -16.73 2.78 -8.65
C ASN A 207 -18.04 2.03 -8.33
N ILE A 208 -18.87 2.55 -7.42
CA ILE A 208 -20.14 1.91 -7.04
C ILE A 208 -21.27 2.39 -7.94
N LEU A 209 -21.69 1.53 -8.85
CA LEU A 209 -22.87 1.77 -9.70
C LEU A 209 -24.18 1.55 -8.92
N PRO A 210 -25.29 2.22 -9.29
CA PRO A 210 -26.57 2.13 -8.57
C PRO A 210 -27.14 0.72 -8.49
N ASN A 211 -26.91 -0.11 -9.51
CA ASN A 211 -27.49 -1.45 -9.64
C ASN A 211 -26.56 -2.56 -9.11
N LEU A 212 -25.57 -2.20 -8.29
CA LEU A 212 -24.56 -3.16 -7.84
C LEU A 212 -25.08 -4.03 -6.69
N ASN A 213 -24.90 -5.34 -6.81
CA ASN A 213 -25.27 -6.29 -5.75
C ASN A 213 -24.37 -6.11 -4.52
N ILE A 214 -24.96 -5.82 -3.36
CA ILE A 214 -24.26 -5.62 -2.09
C ILE A 214 -23.59 -6.88 -1.53
N THR A 215 -23.96 -8.06 -2.03
CA THR A 215 -23.37 -9.35 -1.62
C THR A 215 -22.31 -9.87 -2.59
N CYS A 216 -21.93 -9.07 -3.59
CA CYS A 216 -20.88 -9.48 -4.52
C CYS A 216 -19.52 -9.65 -3.81
N THR A 217 -18.63 -10.42 -4.42
CA THR A 217 -17.21 -10.46 -4.07
C THR A 217 -16.41 -10.29 -5.36
N PHE A 218 -15.34 -9.51 -5.30
CA PHE A 218 -14.46 -9.27 -6.43
C PHE A 218 -13.90 -10.60 -6.95
N HIS A 219 -13.97 -10.76 -8.27
CA HIS A 219 -13.31 -11.84 -8.97
C HIS A 219 -12.90 -11.32 -10.34
N LYS A 220 -11.65 -11.57 -10.74
CA LYS A 220 -11.03 -11.02 -11.95
C LYS A 220 -11.84 -11.22 -13.24
N THR A 221 -12.45 -12.39 -13.39
CA THR A 221 -13.30 -12.73 -14.54
C THR A 221 -14.81 -12.64 -14.28
N GLN A 222 -15.29 -13.16 -13.15
CA GLN A 222 -16.73 -13.28 -12.88
C GLN A 222 -17.37 -11.94 -12.49
N ASN A 223 -16.75 -11.19 -11.56
CA ASN A 223 -17.29 -9.95 -11.00
C ASN A 223 -16.19 -8.87 -10.86
N PRO A 224 -15.60 -8.41 -11.97
CA PRO A 224 -14.45 -7.49 -11.94
C PRO A 224 -14.80 -6.09 -11.43
N GLN A 225 -16.08 -5.72 -11.43
CA GLN A 225 -16.58 -4.41 -11.00
C GLN A 225 -17.05 -4.40 -9.54
N CYS A 226 -16.97 -5.53 -8.83
CA CYS A 226 -17.36 -5.58 -7.43
C CYS A 226 -16.33 -4.86 -6.54
N PRO A 227 -16.74 -3.89 -5.70
CA PRO A 227 -15.85 -3.13 -4.84
C PRO A 227 -15.61 -3.77 -3.46
N ILE A 228 -16.05 -5.03 -3.28
CA ILE A 228 -15.92 -5.81 -2.05
C ILE A 228 -14.87 -6.89 -2.27
N PHE A 229 -13.78 -6.81 -1.51
CA PHE A 229 -12.62 -7.69 -1.64
C PHE A 229 -12.47 -8.55 -0.40
N ARG A 230 -12.22 -9.86 -0.56
CA ARG A 230 -11.78 -10.71 0.54
C ARG A 230 -10.27 -10.63 0.65
N LEU A 231 -9.74 -10.54 1.88
CA LEU A 231 -8.30 -10.37 2.08
C LEU A 231 -7.50 -11.54 1.49
N GLY A 232 -7.92 -12.79 1.72
CA GLY A 232 -7.27 -13.97 1.14
C GLY A 232 -7.16 -13.92 -0.38
N ASP A 233 -8.19 -13.43 -1.07
CA ASP A 233 -8.22 -13.37 -2.54
C ASP A 233 -7.20 -12.34 -3.08
N ILE A 234 -6.93 -11.26 -2.33
CA ILE A 234 -5.90 -10.27 -2.66
C ILE A 234 -4.51 -10.91 -2.67
N PHE A 235 -4.20 -11.72 -1.65
CA PHE A 235 -2.92 -12.43 -1.56
C PHE A 235 -2.82 -13.56 -2.59
N TRP A 236 -3.93 -14.26 -2.86
CA TRP A 236 -3.99 -15.29 -3.88
C TRP A 236 -3.67 -14.75 -5.28
N GLU A 237 -4.19 -13.57 -5.63
CA GLU A 237 -3.91 -12.92 -6.93
C GLU A 237 -2.44 -12.48 -7.08
N THR A 238 -1.71 -12.22 -5.98
CA THR A 238 -0.26 -11.93 -6.04
C THR A 238 0.62 -13.19 -5.94
N GLY A 239 0.03 -14.35 -5.67
CA GLY A 239 0.77 -15.60 -5.43
C GLY A 239 1.48 -15.63 -4.07
N ASP A 240 1.04 -14.83 -3.11
CA ASP A 240 1.54 -14.83 -1.74
C ASP A 240 0.61 -15.62 -0.81
N ASN A 241 1.19 -16.19 0.25
CA ASN A 241 0.44 -16.93 1.26
C ASN A 241 0.08 -16.00 2.43
N PHE A 242 -1.22 -15.81 2.68
CA PHE A 242 -1.71 -14.99 3.78
C PHE A 242 -1.17 -15.44 5.14
N SER A 243 -1.12 -16.76 5.39
CA SER A 243 -0.69 -17.31 6.68
C SER A 243 0.75 -16.95 7.03
N ASP A 244 1.63 -16.90 6.03
CA ASP A 244 3.05 -16.57 6.25
C ASP A 244 3.23 -15.07 6.54
N VAL A 245 2.50 -14.23 5.80
CA VAL A 245 2.53 -12.77 5.99
C VAL A 245 1.85 -12.38 7.30
N ALA A 246 0.79 -13.10 7.72
CA ALA A 246 0.06 -12.83 8.94
C ALA A 246 0.94 -12.89 10.20
N ILE A 247 2.03 -13.66 10.19
CA ILE A 247 2.92 -13.84 11.35
C ILE A 247 3.72 -12.57 11.65
N GLN A 248 4.36 -11.97 10.64
CA GLN A 248 5.27 -10.83 10.78
C GLN A 248 4.68 -9.50 10.27
N GLY A 249 3.54 -9.56 9.58
CA GLY A 249 2.96 -8.44 8.84
C GLY A 249 3.61 -8.23 7.48
N GLY A 250 2.96 -7.43 6.64
CA GLY A 250 3.43 -7.07 5.31
C GLY A 250 2.63 -5.90 4.75
N ILE A 251 3.03 -5.38 3.58
CA ILE A 251 2.41 -4.21 2.97
C ILE A 251 1.87 -4.60 1.59
N MET A 252 0.54 -4.50 1.43
CA MET A 252 -0.14 -4.77 0.16
C MET A 252 -0.65 -3.49 -0.47
N GLY A 253 -0.50 -3.38 -1.79
CA GLY A 253 -1.01 -2.32 -2.62
C GLY A 253 -2.23 -2.78 -3.42
N ILE A 254 -3.30 -1.99 -3.39
CA ILE A 254 -4.47 -2.13 -4.25
C ILE A 254 -4.44 -0.97 -5.24
N GLU A 255 -4.22 -1.28 -6.50
CA GLU A 255 -4.14 -0.31 -7.59
C GLU A 255 -5.52 -0.22 -8.26
N ILE A 256 -6.04 1.00 -8.39
CA ILE A 256 -7.31 1.30 -9.06
C ILE A 256 -7.01 2.15 -10.29
N TYR A 257 -6.97 1.51 -11.45
CA TYR A 257 -6.66 2.18 -12.71
C TYR A 257 -7.93 2.65 -13.41
N TRP A 258 -7.98 3.94 -13.76
CA TRP A 258 -9.06 4.58 -14.49
C TRP A 258 -8.55 5.06 -15.85
N ASP A 259 -8.87 4.31 -16.91
CA ASP A 259 -8.70 4.75 -18.30
C ASP A 259 -10.09 5.03 -18.87
N CYS A 260 -10.43 6.33 -18.86
CA CYS A 260 -11.77 6.79 -19.22
C CYS A 260 -11.77 7.46 -20.59
N ASN A 261 -12.68 7.01 -21.45
CA ASN A 261 -13.09 7.72 -22.63
C ASN A 261 -14.42 8.44 -22.35
N LEU A 262 -14.41 9.77 -22.42
CA LEU A 262 -15.59 10.61 -22.16
C LEU A 262 -16.33 11.01 -23.44
N ASP A 263 -15.87 10.58 -24.62
CA ASP A 263 -16.54 10.83 -25.90
C ASP A 263 -17.93 10.18 -25.92
N SER A 264 -18.97 10.90 -26.32
CA SER A 264 -20.35 10.39 -26.30
C SER A 264 -20.56 9.12 -27.14
N TRP A 265 -19.82 8.95 -28.24
CA TRP A 265 -19.92 7.77 -29.12
C TRP A 265 -19.14 6.54 -28.60
N SER A 266 -18.29 6.70 -27.59
CA SER A 266 -17.44 5.63 -27.05
C SER A 266 -17.22 5.83 -25.54
N HIS A 267 -18.28 6.20 -24.82
CA HIS A 267 -18.17 6.48 -23.41
C HIS A 267 -17.88 5.18 -22.64
N HIS A 268 -16.72 5.14 -21.99
CA HIS A 268 -16.27 4.00 -21.20
C HIS A 268 -15.42 4.51 -20.04
N CYS A 269 -15.86 4.31 -18.80
CA CYS A 269 -15.14 4.78 -17.62
C CYS A 269 -15.44 3.87 -16.43
N HIS A 270 -14.65 2.80 -16.30
CA HIS A 270 -14.77 1.82 -15.23
C HIS A 270 -13.39 1.54 -14.62
N PRO A 271 -13.32 1.28 -13.31
CA PRO A 271 -12.06 0.96 -12.66
C PRO A 271 -11.58 -0.43 -13.06
N LYS A 272 -10.26 -0.57 -13.14
CA LYS A 272 -9.56 -1.85 -13.20
C LYS A 272 -8.72 -2.03 -11.94
N TYR A 273 -8.94 -3.14 -11.25
CA TYR A 273 -8.24 -3.47 -10.02
C TYR A 273 -7.02 -4.35 -10.28
N SER A 274 -5.87 -3.99 -9.71
CA SER A 274 -4.67 -4.82 -9.62
C SER A 274 -4.14 -4.86 -8.19
N PHE A 275 -3.42 -5.92 -7.85
CA PHE A 275 -2.86 -6.14 -6.53
C PHE A 275 -1.36 -6.34 -6.66
N ARG A 276 -0.60 -5.78 -5.72
CA ARG A 276 0.86 -5.90 -5.70
C ARG A 276 1.36 -5.89 -4.26
N ARG A 277 2.29 -6.77 -3.94
CA ARG A 277 3.04 -6.69 -2.68
C ARG A 277 4.06 -5.55 -2.76
N LEU A 278 4.10 -4.70 -1.74
CA LEU A 278 4.94 -3.51 -1.69
C LEU A 278 6.19 -3.69 -0.82
N ASP A 279 6.15 -4.60 0.15
CA ASP A 279 7.30 -4.95 0.99
C ASP A 279 8.21 -6.01 0.34
N ASP A 280 9.49 -5.97 0.69
CA ASP A 280 10.48 -6.92 0.17
C ASP A 280 10.26 -8.33 0.74
N LYS A 281 10.09 -9.30 -0.15
CA LYS A 281 9.87 -10.72 0.20
C LYS A 281 11.13 -11.41 0.72
N SER A 282 12.32 -10.90 0.41
CA SER A 282 13.61 -11.50 0.78
C SER A 282 13.98 -11.17 2.23
N THR A 283 13.32 -11.85 3.17
CA THR A 283 13.52 -11.72 4.62
C THR A 283 14.86 -12.22 5.14
N ASN A 284 15.67 -12.93 4.34
CA ASN A 284 16.99 -13.40 4.76
C ASN A 284 18.06 -12.29 4.80
N GLU A 285 17.83 -11.14 4.16
CA GLU A 285 18.79 -10.03 4.07
C GLU A 285 18.29 -8.73 4.75
N SER A 286 17.03 -8.66 5.17
CA SER A 286 16.46 -7.45 5.77
C SER A 286 16.60 -7.44 7.30
N LEU A 287 17.10 -6.32 7.84
CA LEU A 287 17.26 -6.08 9.28
C LEU A 287 15.91 -6.00 10.04
N TYR A 288 14.79 -5.80 9.33
CA TYR A 288 13.44 -5.67 9.87
C TYR A 288 12.44 -6.41 8.97
N PRO A 289 12.17 -7.70 9.22
CA PRO A 289 11.20 -8.46 8.43
C PRO A 289 9.76 -8.07 8.83
N GLY A 290 8.96 -7.68 7.85
CA GLY A 290 7.52 -7.41 8.00
C GLY A 290 7.15 -5.98 8.42
N TYR A 291 5.87 -5.77 8.72
CA TYR A 291 5.30 -4.47 9.12
C TYR A 291 4.62 -4.61 10.49
N ASN A 292 5.14 -3.91 11.49
CA ASN A 292 4.63 -3.90 12.86
C ASN A 292 4.72 -2.50 13.47
N PHE A 293 3.93 -2.25 14.51
CA PHE A 293 3.99 -1.05 15.35
C PHE A 293 3.57 -1.38 16.78
N ARG A 294 3.78 -0.43 17.70
CA ARG A 294 3.46 -0.53 19.13
C ARG A 294 2.77 0.74 19.57
#